data_AF-A0A9N8WDH1-F1
#
_entry.id   AF-A0A9N8WDH1-F1
#
_cell.length_a   1.000
_cell.length_b   1.000
_cell.length_c   1.000
_cell.angle_alpha   90.00
_cell.angle_beta   90.00
_cell.angle_gamma   90.00
#
_symmetry.space_group_name_H-M   'P 1'
#
loop_
_entity.id
_entity.type
_entity.pdbx_description
1 polymer ?
#
loop_
_entity_poly.entity_id
_entity_poly.type
_entity_poly.pdbx_seq_one_letter_code
_entity_poly.pdbx_strand_id
1 'polypeptide(L)'
;MTECHPGLVAFFMGNIRNQFKPQVKYPRESEMLTWDKVFKYLKSHDFWTTVMNGVCAYTSLEHLSDDEKLLCDNVFRYSVHIRDVTSESRKHLIRTNMLVEKNERLEFAAPYLCILYMQECWGSTNRAREVPKDFKTFLIDTFTVMDPQTLQKSFGVGKDRRLLECTWQMEFYRAATQVLPNHVYISPDAGADFGSRGFVDFYVDDD
;
A
#
# COMPACT_ATOMS: atom_id res chain seq x y z
N MET A 1 -2.31 13.68 -1.33
CA MET A 1 -3.60 14.20 -1.84
C MET A 1 -3.94 13.42 -3.09
N THR A 2 -5.01 12.62 -3.09
CA THR A 2 -5.48 11.91 -4.28
C THR A 2 -5.75 12.95 -5.36
N GLU A 3 -5.10 12.85 -6.52
CA GLU A 3 -5.39 13.71 -7.67
C GLU A 3 -6.73 13.30 -8.31
N CYS A 4 -7.78 13.47 -7.51
CA CYS A 4 -9.20 13.32 -7.81
C CYS A 4 -9.53 12.15 -8.74
N HIS A 5 -9.44 10.93 -8.24
CA HIS A 5 -10.12 9.76 -8.81
C HIS A 5 -11.57 9.71 -8.27
N PRO A 6 -12.58 10.30 -8.95
CA PRO A 6 -13.89 10.55 -8.34
C PRO A 6 -14.61 9.25 -8.01
N GLY A 7 -14.40 8.21 -8.82
CA GLY A 7 -14.93 6.86 -8.57
C GLY A 7 -14.37 6.19 -7.32
N LEU A 8 -13.05 6.20 -7.10
CA LEU A 8 -12.40 5.64 -5.93
C LEU A 8 -12.75 6.43 -4.66
N VAL A 9 -12.77 7.77 -4.76
CA VAL A 9 -13.21 8.63 -3.66
C VAL A 9 -14.68 8.36 -3.32
N ALA A 10 -15.57 8.29 -4.32
CA ALA A 10 -16.97 7.96 -4.08
C ALA A 10 -17.16 6.56 -3.48
N PHE A 11 -16.35 5.58 -3.92
CA PHE A 11 -16.34 4.23 -3.39
C PHE A 11 -15.91 4.21 -1.92
N PHE A 12 -14.79 4.83 -1.56
CA PHE A 12 -14.33 4.91 -0.17
C PHE A 12 -15.34 5.67 0.71
N MET A 13 -15.80 6.84 0.27
CA MET A 13 -16.78 7.63 1.01
C MET A 13 -18.11 6.91 1.18
N GLY A 14 -18.54 6.13 0.18
CA GLY A 14 -19.73 5.28 0.26
C GLY A 14 -19.59 4.19 1.32
N ASN A 15 -18.44 3.50 1.36
CA ASN A 15 -18.16 2.46 2.34
C ASN A 15 -18.05 3.02 3.77
N ILE A 16 -17.30 4.11 3.97
CA ILE A 16 -17.23 4.82 5.26
C ILE A 16 -18.65 5.22 5.71
N ARG A 17 -19.44 5.83 4.83
CA ARG A 17 -20.82 6.24 5.14
C ARG A 17 -21.70 5.07 5.53
N ASN A 18 -21.57 3.92 4.87
CA ASN A 18 -22.36 2.73 5.17
C ASN A 18 -21.97 2.12 6.51
N GLN A 19 -20.67 2.01 6.78
CA GLN A 19 -20.15 1.49 8.04
C GLN A 19 -20.58 2.33 9.24
N PHE A 20 -20.48 3.66 9.10
CA PHE A 20 -20.79 4.60 10.19
C PHE A 20 -22.19 5.21 10.09
N LYS A 21 -23.08 4.60 9.29
CA LYS A 21 -24.45 5.07 9.10
C LYS A 21 -25.21 5.27 10.42
N PRO A 22 -25.10 4.36 11.42
CA PRO A 22 -25.76 4.55 12.71
C PRO A 22 -25.27 5.81 13.45
N GLN A 23 -23.96 6.05 13.50
CA GLN A 23 -23.34 7.16 14.22
C GLN A 23 -23.58 8.50 13.52
N VAL A 24 -23.67 8.50 12.19
CA VAL A 24 -24.00 9.70 11.40
C VAL A 24 -25.49 10.05 11.50
N LYS A 25 -26.38 9.05 11.54
CA LYS A 25 -27.84 9.27 11.52
C LYS A 25 -28.43 9.50 12.92
N TYR A 26 -27.85 8.90 13.95
CA TYR A 26 -28.32 9.00 15.34
C TYR A 26 -27.13 9.27 16.28
N PRO A 27 -26.52 10.48 16.23
CA PRO A 27 -25.36 10.78 17.03
C PRO A 27 -25.72 10.77 18.53
N ARG A 28 -25.14 9.82 19.26
CA ARG A 28 -25.08 9.84 20.74
C ARG A 28 -23.70 10.35 21.14
N GLU A 29 -23.59 11.15 22.19
CA GLU A 29 -22.31 11.70 22.66
C GLU A 29 -21.25 10.60 22.93
N SER A 30 -21.68 9.43 23.40
CA SER A 30 -20.81 8.26 23.62
C SER A 30 -20.40 7.50 22.36
N GLU A 31 -21.02 7.78 21.21
CA GLU A 31 -20.84 7.08 19.94
C GLU A 31 -20.42 8.01 18.80
N MET A 32 -19.95 9.23 19.12
CA MET A 32 -19.47 10.16 18.11
C MET A 32 -18.43 9.51 17.18
N LEU A 33 -18.58 9.81 15.90
CA LEU A 33 -17.62 9.44 14.87
C LEU A 33 -16.37 10.29 15.05
N THR A 34 -15.28 9.66 15.46
CA THR A 34 -13.96 10.30 15.56
C THR A 34 -13.12 9.90 14.35
N TRP A 35 -12.09 10.69 14.07
CA TRP A 35 -11.10 10.35 13.04
C TRP A 35 -10.46 8.99 13.33
N ASP A 36 -10.09 8.70 14.58
CA ASP A 36 -9.46 7.43 14.95
C ASP A 36 -10.31 6.21 14.58
N LYS A 37 -11.64 6.29 14.76
CA LYS A 37 -12.58 5.22 14.38
C LYS A 37 -12.62 5.04 12.87
N VAL A 38 -12.67 6.14 12.11
CA VAL A 38 -12.64 6.10 10.65
C VAL A 38 -11.30 5.54 10.17
N PHE A 39 -10.19 5.98 10.75
CA PHE A 39 -8.85 5.52 10.42
C PHE A 39 -8.66 4.04 10.70
N LYS A 40 -9.05 3.55 11.90
CA LYS A 40 -9.05 2.12 12.22
C LYS A 40 -9.89 1.30 11.22
N TYR A 41 -11.08 1.78 10.86
CA TYR A 41 -11.88 1.11 9.84
C TYR A 41 -11.18 1.08 8.47
N LEU A 42 -10.57 2.19 8.03
CA LEU A 42 -9.83 2.24 6.76
C LEU A 42 -8.60 1.30 6.75
N LYS A 43 -8.08 0.93 7.91
CA LYS A 43 -6.98 -0.03 8.07
C LYS A 43 -7.46 -1.46 8.31
N SER A 44 -8.75 -1.70 8.55
CA SER A 44 -9.27 -3.01 8.94
C SER A 44 -9.36 -3.99 7.77
N HIS A 45 -9.32 -5.29 8.09
CA HIS A 45 -9.50 -6.38 7.13
C HIS A 45 -10.81 -6.24 6.34
N ASP A 46 -11.89 -5.82 7.00
CA ASP A 46 -13.21 -5.69 6.38
C ASP A 46 -13.22 -4.64 5.28
N PHE A 47 -12.57 -3.49 5.53
CA PHE A 47 -12.44 -2.46 4.52
C PHE A 47 -11.55 -2.96 3.38
N TRP A 48 -10.41 -3.57 3.67
CA TRP A 48 -9.51 -4.15 2.66
C TRP A 48 -10.21 -5.17 1.77
N THR A 49 -10.94 -6.11 2.34
CA THR A 49 -11.71 -7.13 1.62
C THR A 49 -12.78 -6.49 0.73
N THR A 50 -13.43 -5.43 1.22
CA THR A 50 -14.42 -4.67 0.44
C THR A 50 -13.77 -3.96 -0.75
N VAL A 51 -12.59 -3.38 -0.56
CA VAL A 51 -11.87 -2.68 -1.63
C VAL A 51 -11.39 -3.65 -2.70
N MET A 52 -10.80 -4.79 -2.30
CA MET A 52 -10.31 -5.80 -3.25
C MET A 52 -11.44 -6.37 -4.11
N ASN A 53 -12.59 -6.68 -3.52
CA ASN A 53 -13.73 -7.20 -4.27
C ASN A 53 -14.48 -6.13 -5.09
N GLY A 54 -14.29 -4.83 -4.78
CA GLY A 54 -15.12 -3.75 -5.30
C GLY A 54 -14.43 -2.80 -6.30
N VAL A 55 -13.11 -2.77 -6.38
CA VAL A 55 -12.36 -1.83 -7.23
C VAL A 55 -11.85 -2.50 -8.50
N CYS A 56 -12.31 -2.04 -9.67
CA CYS A 56 -11.92 -2.60 -10.98
C CYS A 56 -10.40 -2.61 -11.25
N ALA A 57 -9.66 -1.65 -10.68
CA ALA A 57 -8.20 -1.62 -10.79
C ALA A 57 -7.54 -2.79 -10.05
N TYR A 58 -8.17 -3.29 -8.98
CA TYR A 58 -7.69 -4.47 -8.25
C TYR A 58 -7.89 -5.76 -9.05
N THR A 59 -9.06 -5.94 -9.67
CA THR A 59 -9.31 -7.07 -10.59
C THR A 59 -8.35 -7.08 -11.78
N SER A 60 -7.81 -5.92 -12.14
CA SER A 60 -6.80 -5.78 -13.19
C SER A 60 -5.38 -6.11 -12.70
N LEU A 61 -5.09 -5.96 -11.38
CA LEU A 61 -3.80 -6.32 -10.77
C LEU A 61 -3.52 -7.82 -10.84
N GLU A 62 -4.54 -8.65 -10.57
CA GLU A 62 -4.42 -10.11 -10.59
C GLU A 62 -4.08 -10.67 -11.99
N HIS A 63 -4.27 -9.87 -13.04
CA HIS A 63 -4.12 -10.29 -14.44
C HIS A 63 -3.07 -9.49 -15.20
N LEU A 64 -2.16 -8.79 -14.51
CA LEU A 64 -1.06 -8.10 -15.17
C LEU A 64 -0.10 -9.08 -15.84
N SER A 65 0.21 -8.81 -17.10
CA SER A 65 1.30 -9.45 -17.83
C SER A 65 2.66 -9.05 -17.27
N ASP A 66 3.71 -9.83 -17.57
CA ASP A 66 5.07 -9.54 -17.10
C ASP A 66 5.60 -8.19 -17.62
N ASP A 67 5.21 -7.79 -18.83
CA ASP A 67 5.56 -6.48 -19.41
C ASP A 67 4.87 -5.32 -18.66
N GLU A 68 3.63 -5.52 -18.20
CA GLU A 68 2.91 -4.53 -17.42
C GLU A 68 3.45 -4.42 -16.00
N LYS A 69 3.82 -5.53 -15.37
CA LYS A 69 4.53 -5.54 -14.08
C LYS A 69 5.86 -4.81 -14.20
N LEU A 70 6.64 -5.11 -15.25
CA LEU A 70 7.91 -4.42 -15.49
C LEU A 70 7.71 -2.90 -15.67
N LEU A 71 6.65 -2.49 -16.36
CA LEU A 71 6.30 -1.08 -16.51
C LEU A 71 5.89 -0.44 -15.18
N CYS A 72 5.04 -1.10 -14.38
CA CYS A 72 4.66 -0.63 -13.05
C CYS A 72 5.87 -0.54 -12.11
N ASP A 73 6.79 -1.50 -12.14
CA ASP A 73 8.06 -1.47 -11.40
C ASP A 73 8.93 -0.28 -11.81
N ASN A 74 9.00 0.00 -13.12
CA ASN A 74 9.74 1.14 -13.63
C ASN A 74 9.11 2.48 -13.22
N VAL A 75 7.78 2.60 -13.27
CA VAL A 75 7.04 3.79 -12.81
C VAL A 75 7.16 3.98 -11.30
N PHE A 76 7.20 2.88 -10.55
CA PHE A 76 7.42 2.92 -9.11
C PHE A 76 8.83 3.42 -8.74
N ARG A 77 9.85 2.85 -9.38
CA ARG A 77 11.27 3.11 -9.05
C ARG A 77 11.79 4.41 -9.66
N TYR A 78 11.24 4.80 -10.81
CA TYR A 78 11.77 5.88 -11.64
C TYR A 78 10.64 6.72 -12.22
N SER A 79 11.02 7.90 -12.69
CA SER A 79 10.12 8.69 -13.51
C SER A 79 10.19 8.23 -14.96
N VAL A 80 9.11 7.62 -15.47
CA VAL A 80 9.07 7.04 -16.81
C VAL A 80 8.44 8.02 -17.79
N HIS A 81 9.15 8.33 -18.88
CA HIS A 81 8.60 9.16 -19.96
C HIS A 81 7.70 8.32 -20.86
N ILE A 82 6.55 8.87 -21.28
CA ILE A 82 5.55 8.16 -22.08
C ILE A 82 6.12 7.61 -23.41
N ARG A 83 7.18 8.24 -23.93
CA ARG A 83 7.82 7.91 -25.22
C ARG A 83 8.70 6.66 -25.15
N ASP A 84 9.14 6.27 -23.96
CA ASP A 84 10.09 5.16 -23.75
C ASP A 84 9.38 3.80 -23.56
N VAL A 85 8.05 3.77 -23.70
CA VAL A 85 7.19 2.65 -23.33
C VAL A 85 6.41 2.12 -24.53
N THR A 86 6.29 0.80 -24.63
CA THR A 86 5.48 0.11 -25.64
C THR A 86 4.00 0.51 -25.54
N SER A 87 3.33 0.64 -26.69
CA SER A 87 2.00 1.26 -26.73
C SER A 87 0.90 0.41 -26.07
N GLU A 88 1.05 -0.92 -26.05
CA GLU A 88 -0.03 -1.83 -25.61
C GLU A 88 -0.14 -1.94 -24.08
N SER A 89 0.95 -2.26 -23.36
CA SER A 89 0.97 -2.29 -21.89
C SER A 89 0.57 -0.94 -21.30
N ARG A 90 1.05 0.16 -21.90
CA ARG A 90 0.67 1.51 -21.51
C ARG A 90 -0.83 1.77 -21.68
N LYS A 91 -1.41 1.45 -22.85
CA LYS A 91 -2.84 1.65 -23.11
C LYS A 91 -3.70 0.85 -22.14
N HIS A 92 -3.31 -0.39 -21.84
CA HIS A 92 -4.10 -1.23 -20.94
C HIS A 92 -4.09 -0.68 -19.51
N LEU A 93 -2.91 -0.35 -18.96
CA LEU A 93 -2.76 0.21 -17.60
C LEU A 93 -3.44 1.57 -17.42
N ILE A 94 -3.46 2.41 -18.47
CA ILE A 94 -4.23 3.66 -18.47
C ILE A 94 -5.73 3.37 -18.52
N ARG A 95 -6.17 2.44 -19.37
CA ARG A 95 -7.59 2.09 -19.52
C ARG A 95 -8.16 1.50 -18.22
N THR A 96 -7.37 0.73 -17.49
CA THR A 96 -7.75 0.16 -16.18
C THR A 96 -7.56 1.15 -15.02
N ASN A 97 -7.15 2.39 -15.32
CA ASN A 97 -6.85 3.45 -14.34
C ASN A 97 -5.81 3.05 -13.30
N MET A 98 -4.88 2.16 -13.63
CA MET A 98 -3.75 1.84 -12.77
C MET A 98 -2.69 2.94 -12.84
N LEU A 99 -2.39 3.40 -14.05
CA LEU A 99 -1.46 4.48 -14.34
C LEU A 99 -2.18 5.65 -15.01
N VAL A 100 -1.62 6.85 -14.85
CA VAL A 100 -2.06 8.07 -15.52
C VAL A 100 -0.88 8.73 -16.21
N GLU A 101 -1.18 9.43 -17.31
CA GLU A 101 -0.23 10.29 -18.00
C GLU A 101 -0.31 11.70 -17.42
N LYS A 102 0.80 12.19 -16.88
CA LYS A 102 0.92 13.51 -16.28
C LYS A 102 2.26 14.14 -16.63
N ASN A 103 2.23 15.36 -17.18
CA ASN A 103 3.45 16.09 -17.58
C ASN A 103 4.42 15.23 -18.42
N GLU A 104 3.88 14.53 -19.43
CA GLU A 104 4.60 13.60 -20.30
C GLU A 104 5.20 12.36 -19.62
N ARG A 105 4.81 12.09 -18.38
CA ARG A 105 5.29 10.98 -17.55
C ARG A 105 4.16 10.08 -17.11
N LEU A 106 4.51 8.83 -16.81
CA LEU A 106 3.59 7.88 -16.20
C LEU A 106 3.73 7.91 -14.68
N GLU A 107 2.60 7.97 -13.99
CA GLU A 107 2.48 7.90 -12.54
C GLU A 107 1.35 6.95 -12.17
N PHE A 108 1.36 6.38 -10.96
CA PHE A 108 0.19 5.66 -10.45
C PHE A 108 -0.98 6.62 -10.30
N ALA A 109 -2.18 6.21 -10.72
CA ALA A 109 -3.37 7.05 -10.69
C ALA A 109 -3.77 7.50 -9.27
N ALA A 110 -3.37 6.74 -8.26
CA ALA A 110 -3.45 7.12 -6.86
C ALA A 110 -2.32 6.43 -6.06
N PRO A 111 -1.81 7.07 -4.98
CA PRO A 111 -0.86 6.43 -4.07
C PRO A 111 -1.33 5.06 -3.54
N TYR A 112 -2.64 4.93 -3.32
CA TYR A 112 -3.27 3.67 -2.90
C TYR A 112 -3.07 2.53 -3.92
N LEU A 113 -3.15 2.82 -5.23
CA LEU A 113 -2.96 1.81 -6.27
C LEU A 113 -1.50 1.36 -6.37
N CYS A 114 -0.56 2.26 -6.10
CA CYS A 114 0.84 1.93 -5.95
C CYS A 114 1.02 0.93 -4.80
N ILE A 115 0.46 1.23 -3.62
CA ILE A 115 0.52 0.34 -2.44
C ILE A 115 -0.14 -1.02 -2.72
N LEU A 116 -1.31 -1.03 -3.36
CA LEU A 116 -1.98 -2.27 -3.76
C LEU A 116 -1.14 -3.11 -4.72
N TYR A 117 -0.54 -2.49 -5.74
CA TYR A 117 0.36 -3.17 -6.66
C TYR A 117 1.53 -3.82 -5.92
N MET A 118 2.08 -3.12 -4.91
CA MET A 118 3.14 -3.68 -4.07
C MET A 118 2.68 -4.89 -3.26
N GLN A 119 1.47 -4.82 -2.70
CA GLN A 119 0.89 -5.92 -1.94
C GLN A 119 0.63 -7.15 -2.83
N GLU A 120 0.28 -6.97 -4.10
CA GLU A 120 0.14 -8.12 -5.00
C GLU A 120 1.50 -8.71 -5.40
N CYS A 121 2.47 -7.86 -5.75
CA CYS A 121 3.80 -8.32 -6.19
C CYS A 121 4.65 -8.90 -5.05
N TRP A 122 4.49 -8.40 -3.83
CA TRP A 122 5.33 -8.75 -2.69
C TRP A 122 4.56 -9.18 -1.44
N GLY A 123 3.23 -9.20 -1.47
CA GLY A 123 2.38 -9.68 -0.38
C GLY A 123 1.97 -11.15 -0.50
N SER A 124 2.19 -11.81 -1.64
CA SER A 124 2.15 -13.28 -1.72
C SER A 124 3.36 -13.85 -1.00
N THR A 125 3.27 -13.89 0.30
CA THR A 125 4.35 -14.33 1.14
C THR A 125 3.89 -15.47 2.00
N ASN A 126 4.67 -16.56 1.99
CA ASN A 126 4.47 -17.68 2.89
C ASN A 126 4.66 -17.16 4.32
N ARG A 127 3.54 -16.79 4.96
CA ARG A 127 3.58 -16.26 6.31
C ARG A 127 4.10 -17.32 7.27
N ALA A 128 4.85 -16.88 8.27
CA ALA A 128 5.35 -17.76 9.30
C ALA A 128 4.17 -18.46 10.00
N ARG A 129 4.28 -19.78 10.22
CA ARG A 129 3.28 -20.55 10.98
C ARG A 129 3.27 -20.16 12.46
N GLU A 130 4.42 -19.70 12.95
CA GLU A 130 4.59 -19.23 14.31
C GLU A 130 4.52 -17.71 14.32
N VAL A 131 3.56 -17.20 15.07
CA VAL A 131 3.25 -15.77 15.19
C VAL A 131 4.09 -15.19 16.34
N PRO A 132 4.72 -14.02 16.18
CA PRO A 132 5.46 -13.39 17.26
C PRO A 132 4.53 -13.07 18.43
N LYS A 133 4.99 -13.39 19.65
CA LYS A 133 4.19 -13.24 20.89
C LYS A 133 4.29 -11.86 21.51
N ASP A 134 5.32 -11.10 21.15
CA ASP A 134 5.57 -9.76 21.63
C ASP A 134 6.36 -8.95 20.59
N PHE A 135 6.45 -7.64 20.82
CA PHE A 135 7.13 -6.71 19.91
C PHE A 135 8.61 -7.05 19.69
N LYS A 136 9.29 -7.62 20.69
CA LYS A 136 10.70 -7.98 20.58
C LYS A 136 10.88 -9.17 19.65
N THR A 137 10.05 -10.21 19.81
CA THR A 137 10.03 -11.36 18.89
C THR A 137 9.66 -10.92 17.48
N PHE A 138 8.67 -10.03 17.32
CA PHE A 138 8.32 -9.45 16.02
C PHE A 138 9.52 -8.80 15.31
N LEU A 139 10.29 -7.96 16.03
CA LEU A 139 11.48 -7.33 15.45
C LEU A 139 12.54 -8.37 15.05
N ILE A 140 12.85 -9.33 15.94
CA ILE A 140 13.85 -10.37 15.68
C ILE A 140 13.47 -11.19 14.45
N ASP A 141 12.21 -11.65 14.38
CA ASP A 141 11.72 -12.47 13.29
C ASP A 141 11.72 -11.68 11.97
N THR A 142 11.30 -10.41 12.02
CA THR A 142 11.31 -9.53 10.84
C THR A 142 12.72 -9.37 10.29
N PHE A 143 13.71 -9.02 11.11
CA PHE A 143 15.10 -8.89 10.66
C PHE A 143 15.71 -10.22 10.18
N THR A 144 15.28 -11.35 10.74
CA THR A 144 15.73 -12.69 10.32
C THR A 144 15.21 -13.05 8.93
N VAL A 145 14.01 -12.56 8.59
CA VAL A 145 13.31 -12.84 7.34
C VAL A 145 13.71 -11.86 6.21
N MET A 146 14.32 -10.72 6.54
CA MET A 146 14.87 -9.79 5.54
C MET A 146 15.91 -10.50 4.66
N ASP A 147 15.83 -10.28 3.36
CA ASP A 147 16.71 -10.88 2.38
C ASP A 147 17.86 -9.92 2.02
N PRO A 148 19.10 -10.19 2.47
CA PRO A 148 20.24 -9.36 2.14
C PRO A 148 20.54 -9.34 0.63
N GLN A 149 20.14 -10.36 -0.15
CA GLN A 149 20.31 -10.33 -1.60
C GLN A 149 19.37 -9.33 -2.25
N THR A 150 18.12 -9.24 -1.78
CA THR A 150 17.15 -8.25 -2.26
C THR A 150 17.66 -6.84 -2.00
N LEU A 151 18.24 -6.57 -0.83
CA LEU A 151 18.89 -5.28 -0.54
C LEU A 151 20.10 -5.02 -1.45
N GLN A 152 21.00 -6.00 -1.61
CA GLN A 152 22.23 -5.84 -2.41
C GLN A 152 21.97 -5.68 -3.91
N LYS A 153 20.94 -6.36 -4.44
CA LYS A 153 20.54 -6.30 -5.85
C LYS A 153 19.56 -5.16 -6.13
N SER A 154 19.07 -4.47 -5.10
CA SER A 154 18.19 -3.33 -5.29
C SER A 154 18.93 -2.21 -6.03
N PHE A 155 18.22 -1.56 -6.96
CA PHE A 155 18.70 -0.32 -7.59
C PHE A 155 18.55 0.90 -6.67
N GLY A 156 18.00 0.72 -5.47
CA GLY A 156 17.74 1.76 -4.48
C GLY A 156 19.00 2.14 -3.70
N VAL A 157 20.04 2.52 -4.44
CA VAL A 157 21.35 2.92 -3.93
C VAL A 157 21.56 4.39 -4.29
N GLY A 158 21.84 5.22 -3.28
CA GLY A 158 22.12 6.63 -3.43
C GLY A 158 23.42 6.91 -4.21
N LYS A 159 23.63 8.18 -4.57
CA LYS A 159 24.86 8.62 -5.25
C LYS A 159 26.14 8.33 -4.45
N ASP A 160 26.01 8.16 -3.15
CA ASP A 160 27.05 7.81 -2.19
C ASP A 160 27.29 6.29 -2.07
N ARG A 161 26.64 5.49 -2.93
CA ARG A 161 26.67 4.01 -2.91
C ARG A 161 26.06 3.39 -1.65
N ARG A 162 25.30 4.15 -0.87
CA ARG A 162 24.57 3.63 0.29
C ARG A 162 23.15 3.26 -0.10
N LEU A 163 22.58 2.26 0.57
CA LEU A 163 21.17 1.95 0.44
C LEU A 163 20.33 3.16 0.83
N LEU A 164 19.35 3.50 -0.01
CA LEU A 164 18.36 4.50 0.33
C LEU A 164 17.47 4.00 1.47
N GLU A 165 17.03 4.93 2.32
CA GLU A 165 16.14 4.65 3.45
C GLU A 165 14.85 3.96 2.99
N CYS A 166 14.28 4.41 1.87
CA CYS A 166 13.10 3.78 1.28
C CYS A 166 13.31 2.31 0.93
N THR A 167 14.53 1.91 0.52
CA THR A 167 14.85 0.52 0.21
C THR A 167 14.85 -0.34 1.48
N TRP A 168 15.42 0.19 2.56
CA TRP A 168 15.41 -0.45 3.87
C TRP A 168 13.99 -0.57 4.43
N GLN A 169 13.22 0.51 4.37
CA GLN A 169 11.83 0.54 4.82
C GLN A 169 10.97 -0.47 4.03
N MET A 170 11.14 -0.56 2.71
CA MET A 170 10.37 -1.52 1.91
C MET A 170 10.71 -2.97 2.20
N GLU A 171 11.98 -3.28 2.44
CA GLU A 171 12.38 -4.64 2.81
C GLU A 171 11.89 -5.01 4.22
N PHE A 172 11.92 -4.05 5.15
CA PHE A 172 11.32 -4.21 6.46
C PHE A 172 9.81 -4.45 6.36
N TYR A 173 9.09 -3.67 5.54
CA TYR A 173 7.66 -3.84 5.29
C TYR A 173 7.31 -5.24 4.77
N ARG A 174 8.06 -5.71 3.77
CA ARG A 174 7.92 -7.05 3.19
C ARG A 174 8.12 -8.14 4.24
N ALA A 175 9.22 -8.06 4.99
CA ALA A 175 9.57 -9.05 6.02
C ALA A 175 8.59 -9.02 7.21
N ALA A 176 8.15 -7.84 7.65
CA ALA A 176 7.17 -7.68 8.71
C ALA A 176 5.82 -8.28 8.30
N THR A 177 5.39 -8.05 7.06
CA THR A 177 4.14 -8.64 6.52
C THR A 177 4.20 -10.17 6.48
N GLN A 178 5.39 -10.75 6.29
CA GLN A 178 5.63 -12.20 6.37
C GLN A 178 5.49 -12.79 7.77
N VAL A 179 5.91 -12.03 8.77
CA VAL A 179 5.97 -12.48 10.16
C VAL A 179 4.63 -12.27 10.87
N LEU A 180 3.90 -11.20 10.52
CA LEU A 180 2.64 -10.86 11.15
C LEU A 180 1.51 -11.83 10.77
N PRO A 181 0.58 -12.11 11.70
CA PRO A 181 -0.57 -12.96 11.41
C PRO A 181 -1.58 -12.25 10.49
N ASN A 182 -2.48 -13.01 9.87
CA ASN A 182 -3.39 -12.50 8.81
C ASN A 182 -4.32 -11.37 9.24
N HIS A 183 -4.62 -11.25 10.54
CA HIS A 183 -5.50 -10.22 11.07
C HIS A 183 -4.74 -8.95 11.49
N VAL A 184 -3.40 -8.98 11.50
CA VAL A 184 -2.56 -7.87 11.93
C VAL A 184 -1.97 -7.18 10.71
N TYR A 185 -2.16 -5.86 10.65
CA TYR A 185 -1.80 -5.06 9.49
C TYR A 185 -0.66 -4.13 9.83
N ILE A 186 0.38 -4.16 9.00
CA ILE A 186 1.41 -3.13 8.99
C ILE A 186 1.13 -2.15 7.85
N SER A 187 1.29 -0.86 8.13
CA SER A 187 1.20 0.23 7.15
C SER A 187 2.49 1.02 7.16
N PRO A 188 3.13 1.23 6.00
CA PRO A 188 4.21 2.21 5.88
C PRO A 188 3.63 3.63 5.91
N ASP A 189 4.50 4.62 6.17
CA ASP A 189 4.26 6.06 6.02
C ASP A 189 3.07 6.58 6.85
N ALA A 190 3.08 6.32 8.16
CA ALA A 190 2.00 6.70 9.06
C ALA A 190 2.23 8.06 9.77
N GLY A 191 3.43 8.63 9.68
CA GLY A 191 3.82 9.80 10.48
C GLY A 191 3.00 11.07 10.24
N ALA A 192 2.57 11.32 9.01
CA ALA A 192 1.72 12.46 8.70
C ALA A 192 0.32 12.35 9.35
N ASP A 193 -0.21 11.13 9.45
CA ASP A 193 -1.57 10.87 9.92
C ASP A 193 -1.70 10.93 11.45
N PHE A 194 -0.61 10.66 12.19
CA PHE A 194 -0.57 10.72 13.65
C PHE A 194 -0.25 12.11 14.22
N GLY A 195 -0.03 13.13 13.37
CA GLY A 195 0.39 14.47 13.83
C GLY A 195 1.72 14.45 14.60
N SER A 196 2.51 13.41 14.36
CA SER A 196 3.78 13.15 15.03
C SER A 196 4.80 14.24 14.67
N ARG A 197 5.54 14.75 15.66
CA ARG A 197 6.72 15.60 15.40
C ARG A 197 7.97 14.80 15.02
N GLY A 198 7.92 13.47 15.16
CA GLY A 198 8.98 12.54 14.77
C GLY A 198 8.62 11.75 13.51
N PHE A 199 9.61 11.02 12.97
CA PHE A 199 9.42 10.12 11.85
C PHE A 199 8.77 8.82 12.35
N VAL A 200 7.49 8.61 12.05
CA VAL A 200 6.80 7.33 12.28
C VAL A 200 6.76 6.61 10.95
N ASP A 201 7.67 5.66 10.78
CA ASP A 201 7.85 4.95 9.52
C ASP A 201 6.78 3.86 9.31
N PHE A 202 6.30 3.25 10.41
CA PHE A 202 5.32 2.17 10.37
C PHE A 202 4.27 2.26 11.48
N TYR A 203 3.05 1.85 11.15
CA TYR A 203 1.96 1.55 12.10
C TYR A 203 1.61 0.07 12.00
N VAL A 204 1.49 -0.60 13.15
CA VAL A 204 1.04 -2.00 13.24
C VAL A 204 -0.24 -2.02 14.06
N ASP A 205 -1.30 -2.56 13.48
CA ASP A 205 -2.61 -2.71 14.13
C ASP A 205 -2.86 -4.18 14.43
N ASP A 206 -3.00 -4.53 15.72
CA ASP A 206 -3.30 -5.89 16.17
C ASP A 206 -4.74 -6.11 16.69
N ASP A 207 -5.64 -5.16 16.40
CA ASP A 207 -7.02 -4.94 16.89
C ASP A 207 -7.15 -4.13 18.21
#